data_AF-A0A4J2BSQ5-F1
#
_entry.id   AF-A0A4J2BSQ5-F1
#
_cell.length_a   1.000
_cell.length_b   1.000
_cell.length_c   1.000
_cell.angle_alpha   90.00
_cell.angle_beta   90.00
_cell.angle_gamma   90.00
#
_symmetry.space_group_name_H-M   'P 1'
#
loop_
_entity.id
_entity.type
_entity.pdbx_description
1 polymer ?
#
loop_
_entity_poly.entity_id
_entity_poly.type
_entity_poly.pdbx_seq_one_letter_code
_entity_poly.pdbx_strand_id
1 'polypeptide(L)' 'MKDGDTWYYLEASGAMKASQWFKVSDKWYYVNGSGALAVNTTVDGYGVNANGEWVN' A
#
# COMPACT_ATOMS: atom_id res chain seq x y z
N MET A 1 9.47 -2.70 -2.46
CA MET A 1 10.18 -3.97 -2.19
C MET A 1 9.17 -5.11 -2.19
N LYS A 2 9.53 -6.28 -2.73
CA LYS A 2 8.67 -7.47 -2.67
C LYS A 2 9.37 -8.53 -1.82
N ASP A 3 8.66 -9.11 -0.86
CA ASP A 3 9.09 -10.28 -0.08
C ASP A 3 8.01 -11.36 -0.21
N GLY A 4 8.34 -12.47 -0.88
CA GLY A 4 7.36 -13.45 -1.32
C GLY A 4 6.26 -12.83 -2.19
N ASP A 5 5.02 -12.86 -1.68
CA ASP A 5 3.85 -12.24 -2.32
C ASP A 5 3.44 -10.90 -1.71
N THR A 6 4.20 -10.43 -0.73
CA THR A 6 3.91 -9.17 -0.04
C THR A 6 4.74 -8.03 -0.61
N TRP A 7 4.09 -6.89 -0.85
CA TRP A 7 4.75 -5.66 -1.30
C TRP A 7 4.87 -4.66 -0.15
N TYR A 8 5.97 -3.91 -0.15
CA TYR A 8 6.30 -2.88 0.82
C TYR A 8 6.76 -1.62 0.09
N TYR A 9 6.42 -0.45 0.64
CA TYR A 9 6.90 0.83 0.11
C TYR A 9 8.02 1.39 0.97
N LEU A 10 9.17 1.63 0.35
CA LEU A 10 10.32 2.29 0.96
C LEU A 10 10.46 3.69 0.37
N GLU A 11 10.72 4.67 1.22
CA GLU A 11 11.09 6.02 0.81
C GLU A 11 12.53 6.04 0.28
N ALA A 12 12.94 7.15 -0.33
CA ALA A 12 14.30 7.32 -0.84
C ALA A 12 15.39 7.20 0.25
N SER A 13 15.03 7.47 1.50
CA SER A 13 15.88 7.27 2.68
C SER A 13 16.07 5.80 3.08
N GLY A 14 15.30 4.88 2.49
CA GLY A 14 15.20 3.48 2.91
C GLY A 14 14.19 3.25 4.04
N ALA A 15 13.57 4.31 4.59
CA ALA A 15 12.52 4.18 5.60
C ALA A 15 11.28 3.50 5.00
N MET A 16 10.69 2.56 5.74
CA MET A 16 9.48 1.85 5.34
C MET A 16 8.23 2.62 5.78
N LYS A 17 7.27 2.81 4.88
CA LYS A 17 5.94 3.31 5.27
C LYS A 17 5.15 2.22 5.97
N ALA A 18 4.42 2.60 7.02
CA ALA A 18 3.50 1.72 7.76
C ALA A 18 2.28 2.51 8.25
N SER A 19 1.15 1.82 8.39
CA SER A 19 -0.14 2.35 8.86
C SER A 19 -0.56 3.67 8.21
N GLN A 20 -0.45 3.77 6.89
CA GLN A 20 -0.76 5.01 6.18
C GLN A 20 -1.17 4.80 4.72
N TRP A 21 -2.02 5.71 4.26
CA TRP A 21 -2.25 5.94 2.84
C TRP A 21 -1.10 6.76 2.25
N PHE A 22 -0.72 6.45 1.01
CA PHE A 22 0.27 7.22 0.25
C PHE A 22 -0.07 7.23 -1.24
N LYS A 23 0.41 8.25 -1.94
CA LYS A 23 0.14 8.46 -3.37
C LYS A 23 1.40 8.24 -4.20
N VAL A 24 1.28 7.52 -5.31
CA VAL A 24 2.33 7.31 -6.32
C VAL A 24 1.72 7.51 -7.70
N SER A 25 2.25 8.46 -8.49
CA SER A 25 1.78 8.74 -9.86
C SER A 25 0.25 8.81 -9.97
N ASP A 26 -0.35 9.64 -9.12
CA ASP A 26 -1.79 9.88 -8.99
C ASP A 26 -2.67 8.73 -8.49
N LYS A 27 -2.09 7.57 -8.14
CA LYS A 27 -2.80 6.45 -7.54
C LYS A 27 -2.56 6.37 -6.05
N TRP A 28 -3.59 5.99 -5.30
CA TRP A 28 -3.54 5.83 -3.85
C TRP A 28 -3.37 4.36 -3.47
N TYR A 29 -2.59 4.16 -2.40
CA TYR A 29 -2.23 2.85 -1.87
C TYR A 29 -2.20 2.92 -0.34
N TYR A 30 -2.41 1.80 0.33
CA TYR A 30 -2.33 1.71 1.79
C TYR A 30 -1.35 0.61 2.22
N VAL A 31 -0.53 0.90 3.22
CA VAL A 31 0.30 -0.08 3.93
C VAL A 31 -0.18 -0.23 5.36
N ASN A 32 -0.28 -1.48 5.83
CA ASN A 32 -0.71 -1.79 7.19
C ASN A 32 0.40 -1.55 8.24
N GLY A 33 0.17 -1.92 9.49
CA GLY A 33 1.14 -1.73 10.59
C GLY A 33 2.46 -2.49 10.44
N SER A 34 2.52 -3.53 9.61
CA SER A 34 3.78 -4.21 9.26
C SER A 34 4.43 -3.65 8.00
N GLY A 35 3.85 -2.60 7.39
CA GLY A 35 4.29 -2.01 6.14
C GLY A 35 3.87 -2.78 4.88
N ALA A 36 3.06 -3.83 5.03
CA ALA A 36 2.58 -4.63 3.92
C ALA A 36 1.46 -3.91 3.17
N LEU A 37 1.56 -3.88 1.84
CA LEU A 37 0.58 -3.29 0.93
C LEU A 37 -0.74 -4.04 1.02
N ALA A 38 -1.83 -3.31 1.23
CA ALA A 38 -3.19 -3.85 1.14
C ALA A 38 -3.55 -4.08 -0.34
N VAL A 39 -4.03 -5.27 -0.67
CA VAL A 39 -4.50 -5.66 -2.01
C VAL A 39 -5.80 -6.46 -1.89
N ASN A 40 -6.70 -6.36 -2.87
CA ASN A 40 -7.97 -7.09 -2.92
C ASN A 40 -8.78 -7.03 -1.61
N THR A 41 -8.88 -5.84 -1.00
CA THR A 41 -9.54 -5.67 0.29
C THR A 41 -10.15 -4.28 0.41
N THR A 42 -10.75 -3.98 1.56
CA THR A 42 -11.28 -2.66 1.91
C THR A 42 -10.48 -2.10 3.08
N VAL A 43 -10.03 -0.85 2.95
CA VAL A 43 -9.35 -0.10 4.01
C VAL A 43 -10.14 1.17 4.26
N ASP A 44 -10.58 1.41 5.50
CA ASP A 44 -11.36 2.58 5.90
C ASP A 44 -12.63 2.83 5.05
N GLY A 45 -13.24 1.76 4.51
CA GLY A 45 -14.39 1.84 3.61
C GLY A 45 -14.05 2.02 2.13
N TYR A 46 -12.77 2.15 1.78
CA TYR A 46 -12.28 2.29 0.41
C TYR A 46 -11.77 0.96 -0.15
N GLY A 47 -12.28 0.55 -1.31
CA GLY A 47 -11.82 -0.66 -1.99
C GLY A 47 -10.44 -0.48 -2.62
N VAL A 48 -9.54 -1.45 -2.45
CA VAL A 48 -8.27 -1.53 -3.17
C VAL A 48 -8.24 -2.78 -4.04
N ASN A 49 -7.80 -2.65 -5.29
CA ASN A 49 -7.77 -3.74 -6.26
C ASN A 49 -6.56 -4.69 -6.05
N ALA A 50 -6.35 -5.63 -6.97
CA ALA A 50 -5.25 -6.60 -6.90
C ALA A 50 -3.84 -5.97 -6.97
N ASN A 51 -3.75 -4.75 -7.51
CA ASN A 51 -2.51 -3.97 -7.55
C ASN A 51 -2.35 -3.08 -6.29
N GLY A 52 -3.30 -3.13 -5.36
CA GLY A 52 -3.37 -2.28 -4.18
C GLY A 52 -3.81 -0.84 -4.47
N GLU A 53 -4.25 -0.57 -5.70
CA GLU A 53 -4.73 0.75 -6.10
C GLU A 53 -6.12 0.96 -5.53
N TRP A 54 -6.32 2.07 -4.84
CA TRP A 54 -7.66 2.52 -4.47
C TRP A 54 -8.51 2.69 -5.74
N VAL A 55 -9.71 2.12 -5.69
CA VAL A 55 -10.74 2.24 -6.71
C VAL A 55 -12.00 2.88 -6.11
N ASN A 56 -12.64 3.76 -6.88
CA ASN A 56 -13.89 4.42 -6.54
C ASN A 56 -15.02 3.91 -7.42
#